data_AF-Q54LF9-F1
#
_entry.id   AF-Q54LF9-F1
#
_cell.length_a   1.000
_cell.length_b   1.000
_cell.length_c   1.000
_cell.angle_alpha   90.00
_cell.angle_beta   90.00
_cell.angle_gamma   90.00
#
_symmetry.space_group_name_H-M   'P 1'
#
loop_
_entity.id
_entity.type
_entity.pdbx_description
1 polymer ?
#
loop_
_entity_poly.entity_id
_entity_poly.type
_entity_poly.pdbx_seq_one_letter_code
_entity_poly.pdbx_strand_id
1 'polypeptide(L)'
;MLNKEALYTSLKVVYGLALVATPIWGTGVLLATLMMNDSGRFKNRFQYGCLYSFIATPIALTFSLYRLHYGDRRPLVALLPFITVSSYITCCIAFWKDKK
;
A
#
# COMPACT_ATOMS: atom_id res chain seq x y z
N MET A 1 23.33 2.85 18.16
CA MET A 1 22.26 1.86 17.92
C MET A 1 20.93 2.59 17.89
N LEU A 2 20.13 2.44 16.83
CA LEU A 2 18.78 3.01 16.79
C LEU A 2 17.93 2.34 17.88
N ASN A 3 17.31 3.11 18.78
CA ASN A 3 16.46 2.56 19.83
C ASN A 3 15.22 1.91 19.18
N LYS A 4 15.04 0.59 19.35
CA LYS A 4 13.93 -0.16 18.76
C LYS A 4 12.57 0.43 19.18
N GLU A 5 12.45 0.93 20.41
CA GLU A 5 11.23 1.59 20.92
C GLU A 5 10.88 2.84 20.11
N ALA A 6 11.90 3.66 19.82
CA ALA A 6 11.74 4.87 19.02
C ALA A 6 11.28 4.50 17.60
N LEU A 7 11.87 3.46 17.00
CA LEU A 7 11.49 2.98 15.68
C LEU A 7 10.01 2.55 15.61
N TYR A 8 9.54 1.70 16.54
CA TYR A 8 8.15 1.24 16.53
C TYR A 8 7.17 2.37 16.83
N THR A 9 7.55 3.33 17.69
CA THR A 9 6.75 4.53 17.92
C THR A 9 6.63 5.37 16.65
N SER A 10 7.74 5.59 15.93
CA SER A 10 7.73 6.27 14.63
C SER A 10 6.87 5.52 13.61
N LEU A 11 6.97 4.20 13.53
CA LEU A 11 6.14 3.39 12.63
C LEU A 11 4.64 3.51 12.94
N LYS A 12 4.26 3.51 14.23
CA LYS A 12 2.86 3.75 14.62
C LYS A 12 2.35 5.10 14.13
N VAL A 13 3.15 6.16 14.28
CA VAL A 13 2.78 7.50 13.81
C VAL A 13 2.67 7.52 12.28
N VAL A 14 3.66 6.98 11.57
CA VAL A 14 3.67 6.93 10.10
C VAL A 14 2.48 6.14 9.57
N TYR A 15 2.18 4.97 10.13
CA TYR A 15 1.04 4.16 9.69
C TYR A 15 -0.29 4.79 10.05
N GLY A 16 -0.40 5.44 11.21
CA GLY A 16 -1.60 6.19 11.59
C GLY A 16 -1.88 7.32 10.60
N LEU A 17 -0.86 8.12 10.28
CA LEU A 17 -0.96 9.20 9.29
C LEU A 17 -1.27 8.67 7.88
N ALA A 18 -0.61 7.58 7.47
CA ALA A 18 -0.87 6.94 6.19
C ALA A 18 -2.32 6.45 6.10
N LEU A 19 -2.87 5.88 7.19
CA LEU A 19 -4.26 5.42 7.25
C LEU A 19 -5.24 6.60 7.12
N VAL A 20 -4.98 7.72 7.80
CA VAL A 20 -5.81 8.95 7.66
C VAL A 20 -5.73 9.50 6.23
N ALA A 21 -4.57 9.39 5.58
CA ALA A 21 -4.37 9.80 4.19
C ALA A 21 -4.91 8.80 3.15
N THR A 22 -5.46 7.64 3.55
CA THR A 22 -5.97 6.63 2.60
C THR A 22 -7.03 7.13 1.63
N PRO A 23 -7.96 8.05 1.97
CA PRO A 23 -8.90 8.58 0.98
C PRO A 23 -8.18 9.33 -0.15
N ILE A 24 -7.08 10.02 0.16
CA ILE A 24 -6.25 10.73 -0.82
C ILE A 24 -5.47 9.73 -1.69
N TRP A 25 -5.00 8.62 -1.12
CA TRP A 25 -4.43 7.53 -1.91
C TRP A 25 -5.47 6.87 -2.84
N GLY A 26 -6.72 6.78 -2.39
CA GLY A 26 -7.83 6.24 -3.17
C GLY A 26 -8.09 7.02 -4.45
N THR A 27 -7.94 8.36 -4.43
CA THR A 27 -8.06 9.15 -5.65
C THR A 27 -6.94 8.84 -6.64
N GLY A 28 -5.70 8.62 -6.16
CA GLY A 28 -4.57 8.21 -6.99
C GLY A 28 -4.78 6.84 -7.64
N VAL A 29 -5.31 5.86 -6.88
CA VAL A 29 -5.64 4.54 -7.44
C VAL A 29 -6.79 4.64 -8.43
N LEU A 30 -7.86 5.38 -8.12
CA LEU A 30 -8.96 5.60 -9.06
C LEU A 30 -8.46 6.22 -10.36
N LEU A 31 -7.63 7.25 -10.27
CA LEU A 31 -7.01 7.87 -11.44
C LEU A 31 -6.17 6.88 -12.24
N ALA A 32 -5.34 6.07 -11.58
CA ALA A 32 -4.56 5.03 -12.23
C ALA A 32 -5.46 4.00 -12.92
N THR A 33 -6.54 3.56 -12.27
CA THR A 33 -7.49 2.62 -12.86
C THR A 33 -8.27 3.20 -14.03
N LEU A 34 -8.60 4.50 -14.00
CA LEU A 34 -9.23 5.20 -15.12
C LEU A 34 -8.27 5.30 -16.31
N MET A 35 -7.01 5.70 -16.08
CA MET A 35 -5.97 5.73 -17.11
C MET A 35 -5.70 4.34 -17.71
N MET A 36 -5.82 3.27 -16.91
CA MET A 36 -5.71 1.90 -17.38
C MET A 36 -6.93 1.48 -18.20
N ASN A 37 -8.15 1.94 -17.86
CA ASN A 37 -9.37 1.55 -18.56
C ASN A 37 -9.38 2.02 -20.03
N ASP A 38 -8.71 3.13 -20.34
CA ASP A 38 -8.55 3.68 -21.70
C ASP A 38 -7.55 2.87 -22.55
N SER A 39 -6.79 1.96 -21.96
CA SER A 39 -5.82 1.13 -22.69
C SER A 39 -6.43 -0.21 -23.10
N GLY A 40 -6.25 -0.61 -24.36
CA GLY A 40 -6.99 -1.75 -24.93
C GLY A 40 -6.64 -3.13 -24.33
N ARG A 41 -5.39 -3.58 -24.48
CA ARG A 41 -5.08 -5.03 -24.56
C ARG A 41 -4.86 -5.76 -23.23
N PHE A 42 -4.34 -5.10 -22.18
CA PHE A 42 -3.96 -5.75 -20.92
C PHE A 42 -4.48 -5.05 -19.65
N LYS A 43 -5.45 -4.14 -19.78
CA LYS A 43 -5.94 -3.28 -18.70
C LYS A 43 -6.39 -4.02 -17.44
N ASN A 44 -7.18 -5.08 -17.60
CA ASN A 44 -7.89 -5.69 -16.48
C ASN A 44 -6.93 -6.27 -15.43
N ARG A 45 -5.85 -6.93 -15.85
CA ARG A 45 -4.92 -7.59 -14.91
C ARG A 45 -4.21 -6.57 -14.01
N PHE A 46 -3.70 -5.50 -14.60
CA PHE A 46 -3.01 -4.44 -13.84
C PHE A 46 -4.00 -3.60 -13.03
N GLN A 47 -5.17 -3.29 -13.60
CA GLN A 47 -6.23 -2.55 -12.91
C GLN A 47 -6.72 -3.30 -11.67
N TYR A 48 -7.00 -4.61 -11.78
CA TYR A 48 -7.36 -5.43 -10.62
C TYR A 48 -6.21 -5.52 -9.62
N GLY A 49 -4.96 -5.68 -10.07
CA GLY A 49 -3.79 -5.65 -9.19
C GLY A 49 -3.68 -4.36 -8.38
N CYS A 50 -3.90 -3.21 -9.03
CA CYS A 50 -3.94 -1.90 -8.37
C CYS A 50 -5.11 -1.77 -7.39
N LEU A 51 -6.32 -2.21 -7.78
CA LEU A 51 -7.51 -2.20 -6.92
C LEU A 51 -7.34 -3.08 -5.69
N TYR A 52 -6.86 -4.31 -5.86
CA TYR A 52 -6.61 -5.23 -4.74
C TYR A 52 -5.53 -4.69 -3.81
N SER A 53 -4.45 -4.13 -4.37
CA SER A 53 -3.39 -3.51 -3.57
C SER A 53 -3.91 -2.30 -2.79
N PHE A 54 -4.80 -1.51 -3.39
CA PHE A 54 -5.44 -0.39 -2.74
C PHE A 54 -6.33 -0.81 -1.57
N ILE A 55 -7.18 -1.82 -1.75
CA ILE A 55 -8.04 -2.34 -0.68
C ILE A 55 -7.21 -3.02 0.41
N ALA A 56 -6.15 -3.73 0.03
CA ALA A 56 -5.28 -4.44 0.98
C ALA A 56 -4.45 -3.49 1.83
N THR A 57 -4.08 -2.31 1.33
CA THR A 57 -3.22 -1.35 2.06
C THR A 57 -3.84 -0.82 3.38
N PRO A 58 -5.07 -0.29 3.44
CA PRO A 58 -5.68 0.13 4.69
C PRO A 58 -5.88 -1.06 5.65
N ILE A 59 -6.17 -2.26 5.14
CA ILE A 59 -6.29 -3.47 5.95
C ILE A 59 -4.92 -3.82 6.57
N ALA A 60 -3.86 -3.83 5.77
CA ALA A 60 -2.50 -4.09 6.22
C ALA A 60 -2.02 -3.03 7.22
N LEU A 61 -2.26 -1.74 6.96
CA LEU A 61 -1.95 -0.65 7.89
C LEU A 61 -2.68 -0.82 9.22
N THR A 62 -4.00 -1.07 9.18
CA THR A 62 -4.82 -1.27 10.38
C THR A 62 -4.34 -2.47 11.19
N PHE A 63 -4.09 -3.60 10.53
CA PHE A 63 -3.57 -4.80 11.19
C PHE A 63 -2.19 -4.57 11.81
N SER A 64 -1.30 -3.90 11.08
CA SER A 64 0.06 -3.60 11.54
C SER A 64 0.05 -2.65 12.73
N LEU A 65 -0.76 -1.60 12.67
CA LEU A 65 -0.99 -0.67 13.77
C LEU A 65 -1.53 -1.37 15.01
N TYR A 66 -2.56 -2.20 14.84
CA TYR A 66 -3.16 -2.97 15.92
C TYR A 66 -2.11 -3.85 16.61
N ARG A 67 -1.39 -4.67 15.84
CA ARG A 67 -0.35 -5.56 16.37
C ARG A 67 0.79 -4.79 17.05
N LEU A 68 1.28 -3.72 16.44
CA LEU A 68 2.29 -2.84 17.02
C LEU A 68 1.81 -2.19 18.32
N HIS A 69 0.54 -1.80 18.39
CA HIS A 69 -0.07 -1.21 19.59
C HIS A 69 -0.06 -2.19 20.76
N TYR A 70 -0.44 -3.45 20.53
CA TYR A 70 -0.41 -4.54 21.52
C TYR A 70 0.99 -5.14 21.77
N GLY A 71 2.06 -4.50 21.30
CA GLY A 71 3.43 -4.88 21.62
C GLY A 71 4.05 -5.97 20.73
N ASP A 72 3.37 -6.39 19.66
CA ASP A 72 3.96 -7.30 18.67
C ASP A 72 5.01 -6.55 17.83
N ARG A 73 6.27 -6.94 18.00
CA ARG A 73 7.43 -6.30 17.36
C ARG A 73 8.00 -7.12 16.21
N ARG A 74 7.27 -8.11 15.70
CA ARG A 74 7.76 -8.91 14.59
C ARG A 74 7.99 -8.04 13.36
N PRO A 75 9.16 -8.12 12.70
CA PRO A 75 9.46 -7.30 11.52
C PRO A 75 8.46 -7.55 10.39
N LEU A 76 7.92 -8.76 10.28
CA LEU A 76 6.90 -9.10 9.28
C LEU A 76 5.60 -8.30 9.45
N VAL A 77 5.19 -8.04 10.70
CA VAL A 77 4.03 -7.18 11.00
C VAL A 77 4.30 -5.76 10.55
N ALA A 78 5.49 -5.22 10.85
CA ALA A 78 5.87 -3.89 10.39
C ALA A 78 5.97 -3.83 8.85
N LEU A 79 6.47 -4.88 8.20
CA LEU A 79 6.70 -4.85 6.76
C LEU A 79 5.44 -5.09 5.90
N LEU A 80 4.35 -5.56 6.51
CA LEU A 80 3.13 -5.93 5.79
C LEU A 80 2.55 -4.82 4.89
N PRO A 81 2.43 -3.54 5.34
CA PRO A 81 1.91 -2.47 4.49
C PRO A 81 2.83 -2.15 3.32
N PHE A 82 4.14 -2.38 3.45
CA PHE A 82 5.06 -2.17 2.33
C PHE A 82 4.83 -3.17 1.20
N ILE A 83 4.39 -4.40 1.52
CA ILE A 83 4.10 -5.43 0.51
C ILE A 83 2.91 -5.01 -0.37
N THR A 84 1.86 -4.45 0.24
CA THR A 84 0.66 -4.02 -0.50
C THR A 84 0.97 -2.77 -1.34
N VAL A 85 1.74 -1.82 -0.79
CA VAL A 85 2.20 -0.63 -1.52
C VAL A 85 3.15 -1.01 -2.65
N SER A 86 4.09 -1.93 -2.44
CA SER A 86 5.01 -2.38 -3.48
C SER A 86 4.28 -3.12 -4.60
N SER A 87 3.25 -3.91 -4.27
CA SER A 87 2.39 -4.56 -5.25
C SER A 87 1.69 -3.52 -6.14
N TYR A 88 1.12 -2.47 -5.54
CA TYR A 88 0.51 -1.36 -6.28
C TYR A 88 1.52 -0.70 -7.25
N ILE A 89 2.70 -0.33 -6.75
CA ILE A 89 3.76 0.29 -7.57
C ILE A 89 4.19 -0.64 -8.71
N THR A 90 4.35 -1.94 -8.42
CA THR A 90 4.76 -2.93 -9.41
C THR A 90 3.71 -3.08 -10.51
N CYS A 91 2.42 -3.11 -10.16
CA CYS A 91 1.34 -3.12 -11.15
C CYS A 91 1.34 -1.87 -12.02
N CYS A 92 1.55 -0.69 -11.44
CA CYS A 92 1.66 0.56 -12.19
C CYS A 92 2.86 0.58 -13.15
N ILE A 93 4.04 0.13 -12.69
CA ILE A 93 5.24 0.06 -13.52
C ILE A 93 5.06 -0.96 -14.65
N ALA A 94 4.53 -2.14 -14.33
CA ALA A 94 4.29 -3.20 -15.32
C ALA A 94 3.30 -2.74 -16.40
N PHE A 95 2.23 -2.06 -15.99
CA PHE A 95 1.30 -1.43 -16.92
C PHE A 95 1.98 -0.40 -17.83
N TRP A 96 2.81 0.48 -17.28
CA TRP A 96 3.47 1.51 -18.08
C TRP A 96 4.49 0.92 -19.06
N LYS A 97 5.19 -0.15 -18.67
CA LYS A 97 6.09 -0.89 -19.56
C LYS A 97 5.35 -1.57 -20.70
N ASP A 98 4.16 -2.10 -20.44
CA ASP A 98 3.34 -2.78 -21.44
C ASP A 98 2.67 -1.81 -22.43
N LYS A 99 2.51 -0.53 -22.05
CA LYS A 99 2.00 0.53 -22.93
C LYS A 99 3.04 1.05 -23.95
N LYS A 100 4.34 0.79 -23.74
CA LYS A 100 5.43 1.23 -24.65
C LYS A 100 5.73 0.16 -25.68
#